data_AF-A0A9D5IGM7-F1
#
_entry.id   AF-A0A9D5IGM7-F1
#
_cell.length_a   1.000
_cell.length_b   1.000
_cell.length_c   1.000
_cell.angle_alpha   90.00
_cell.angle_beta   90.00
_cell.angle_gamma   90.00
#
_symmetry.space_group_name_H-M   'P 1'
#
loop_
_entity.id
_entity.type
_entity.pdbx_description
1 polymer ?
#
loop_
_entity_poly.entity_id
_entity_poly.type
_entity_poly.pdbx_seq_one_letter_code
_entity_poly.pdbx_strand_id
1 'polypeptide(L)'
;MIVGLIIAALLVVLGTGAGSRQLRTMRRVQAEPFMPDVDRKYFRGQGRRRLAASGLLVVIGLMIAFYYLSGMDARMDELGEKRAEGPPAEADKEFARLVGVYWIVVILLLGAVVTVAMIDFWATRVYWLARYREIKNDHNTKLQRDLAVYRQQKLNDRVKGLKKPTDDTTPEGEPPVG
;
A
#
# COMPACT_ATOMS: atom_id res chain seq x y z
N MET A 1 -22.28 23.33 -14.33
CA MET A 1 -23.08 22.69 -13.25
C MET A 1 -23.06 21.15 -13.17
N ILE A 2 -23.73 20.37 -14.04
CA ILE A 2 -23.96 18.91 -13.80
C ILE A 2 -22.66 18.10 -13.63
N VAL A 3 -21.67 18.31 -14.50
CA VAL A 3 -20.39 17.59 -14.48
C VAL A 3 -19.65 17.80 -13.14
N GLY A 4 -19.64 19.04 -12.62
CA GLY A 4 -18.98 19.36 -11.37
C GLY A 4 -19.62 18.67 -10.15
N LEU A 5 -20.95 18.58 -10.12
CA LEU A 5 -21.68 17.83 -9.10
C LEU A 5 -21.42 16.32 -9.17
N ILE A 6 -21.31 15.76 -10.38
CA ILE A 6 -20.93 14.36 -10.56
C ILE A 6 -19.54 14.10 -10.01
N ILE A 7 -18.56 14.96 -10.33
CA ILE A 7 -17.19 14.85 -9.81
C ILE A 7 -17.18 14.95 -8.28
N ALA A 8 -17.91 15.91 -7.71
CA ALA A 8 -18.04 16.06 -6.27
C ALA A 8 -18.63 14.80 -5.62
N ALA A 9 -19.72 14.27 -6.17
CA ALA A 9 -20.35 13.04 -5.68
C ALA A 9 -19.37 11.84 -5.75
N LEU A 10 -18.64 11.69 -6.87
CA LEU A 10 -17.63 10.65 -7.01
C LEU A 10 -16.52 10.78 -5.96
N LEU A 11 -16.01 11.97 -5.71
CA LEU A 11 -14.98 12.20 -4.68
C LEU A 11 -15.47 11.83 -3.28
N VAL A 12 -16.70 12.21 -2.93
CA VAL A 12 -17.31 11.87 -1.63
C VAL A 12 -17.53 10.35 -1.50
N VAL A 13 -18.08 9.71 -2.54
CA VAL A 13 -18.33 8.25 -2.54
C VAL A 13 -17.01 7.48 -2.48
N LEU A 14 -16.01 7.86 -3.27
CA LEU A 14 -14.69 7.23 -3.27
C LEU A 14 -13.97 7.45 -1.94
N GLY A 15 -13.98 8.67 -1.41
CA GLY A 15 -13.37 8.99 -0.12
C GLY A 15 -13.99 8.19 1.02
N THR A 16 -15.32 8.20 1.13
CA THR A 16 -16.06 7.47 2.17
C THR A 16 -15.93 5.96 2.01
N GLY A 17 -16.04 5.46 0.78
CA GLY A 17 -15.89 4.04 0.46
C GLY A 17 -14.49 3.51 0.76
N ALA A 18 -13.45 4.24 0.35
CA ALA A 18 -12.06 3.87 0.65
C ALA A 18 -11.77 3.92 2.17
N GLY A 19 -12.23 4.97 2.85
CA GLY A 19 -12.04 5.12 4.30
C GLY A 19 -12.73 4.00 5.08
N SER A 20 -13.98 3.66 4.74
CA SER A 20 -14.71 2.57 5.41
C SER A 20 -14.05 1.20 5.21
N ARG A 21 -13.55 0.91 4.00
CA ARG A 21 -12.78 -0.32 3.73
C ARG A 21 -11.50 -0.36 4.57
N GLN A 22 -10.76 0.74 4.66
CA GLN A 22 -9.52 0.80 5.44
C GLN A 22 -9.75 0.66 6.94
N LEU A 23 -10.81 1.27 7.48
CA LEU A 23 -11.19 1.06 8.88
C LEU A 23 -11.50 -0.41 9.16
N ARG A 24 -12.21 -1.09 8.25
CA ARG A 24 -12.48 -2.54 8.38
C ARG A 24 -11.19 -3.35 8.34
N THR A 25 -10.26 -3.03 7.44
CA THR A 25 -8.94 -3.69 7.39
C THR A 25 -8.14 -3.46 8.67
N MET A 26 -8.11 -2.23 9.19
CA MET A 26 -7.41 -1.94 10.44
C MET A 26 -8.00 -2.68 11.64
N ARG A 27 -9.33 -2.77 11.72
CA ARG A 27 -10.01 -3.58 12.75
C ARG A 27 -9.65 -5.06 12.64
N ARG A 28 -9.56 -5.58 11.41
CA ARG A 28 -9.15 -6.98 11.18
C ARG A 28 -7.69 -7.23 11.58
N VAL A 29 -6.77 -6.35 11.21
CA VAL A 29 -5.34 -6.46 11.57
C VAL A 29 -5.12 -6.35 13.07
N GLN A 30 -5.91 -5.52 13.78
CA GLN A 30 -5.85 -5.43 15.23
C GLN A 30 -6.30 -6.71 15.94
N ALA A 31 -7.10 -7.56 15.28
CA ALA A 31 -7.59 -8.81 15.86
C ALA A 31 -6.59 -9.96 15.76
N GLU A 32 -5.49 -9.83 15.02
CA GLU A 32 -4.48 -10.89 14.86
C GLU A 32 -3.40 -10.79 15.98
N PRO A 33 -3.35 -11.74 16.95
CA PRO A 33 -2.48 -11.61 18.12
C PRO A 33 -0.99 -11.75 17.80
N PHE A 34 -0.65 -12.53 16.78
CA PHE A 34 0.72 -13.00 16.50
C PHE A 34 1.46 -12.19 15.43
N MET A 35 1.01 -10.98 15.12
CA MET A 35 1.68 -10.13 14.14
C MET A 35 2.98 -9.55 14.71
N PRO A 36 4.14 -9.69 14.01
CA PRO A 36 5.40 -9.08 14.39
C PRO A 36 5.28 -7.55 14.60
N ASP A 37 6.02 -7.02 15.57
CA ASP A 37 5.91 -5.59 15.97
C ASP A 37 6.27 -4.62 14.82
N VAL A 38 7.18 -5.03 13.94
CA VAL A 38 7.60 -4.25 12.77
C VAL A 38 6.43 -4.06 11.79
N ASP A 39 5.72 -5.14 11.48
CA ASP A 39 4.56 -5.12 10.60
C ASP A 39 3.42 -4.29 11.21
N ARG A 40 3.23 -4.41 12.53
CA ARG A 40 2.21 -3.66 13.26
C ARG A 40 2.44 -2.15 13.17
N LYS A 41 3.69 -1.68 13.30
CA LYS A 41 4.04 -0.27 13.10
C LYS A 41 3.79 0.18 11.66
N TYR A 42 4.17 -0.64 10.68
CA TYR A 42 3.97 -0.35 9.27
C TYR A 42 2.47 -0.20 8.91
N PHE A 43 1.62 -1.15 9.31
CA PHE A 43 0.19 -1.13 9.02
C PHE A 43 -0.54 0.04 9.69
N ARG A 44 -0.13 0.45 10.90
CA ARG A 44 -0.69 1.64 11.56
C ARG A 44 -0.36 2.92 10.80
N GLY A 45 0.89 3.06 10.33
CA GLY A 45 1.30 4.19 9.51
C GLY A 45 0.55 4.24 8.18
N GLN A 46 0.44 3.10 7.51
CA GLN A 46 -0.28 2.98 6.24
C GLN A 46 -1.77 3.31 6.38
N GLY A 47 -2.42 2.77 7.41
CA GLY A 47 -3.82 3.06 7.71
C GLY A 47 -4.07 4.55 7.94
N ARG A 48 -3.22 5.22 8.73
CA ARG A 48 -3.35 6.67 9.00
C ARG A 48 -3.21 7.51 7.73
N ARG A 49 -2.20 7.24 6.89
CA ARG A 49 -1.99 7.99 5.63
C ARG A 49 -3.18 7.84 4.69
N ARG A 50 -3.69 6.61 4.56
CA ARG A 50 -4.80 6.32 3.68
C ARG A 50 -6.12 6.94 4.17
N LEU A 51 -6.38 6.91 5.48
CA LEU A 51 -7.50 7.62 6.08
C LEU A 51 -7.40 9.14 5.89
N ALA A 52 -6.19 9.70 6.01
CA ALA A 52 -5.97 11.12 5.73
C ALA A 52 -6.30 11.47 4.27
N ALA A 53 -5.83 10.66 3.31
CA ALA A 53 -6.16 10.84 1.89
C ALA A 53 -7.68 10.74 1.64
N SER A 54 -8.35 9.73 2.20
CA SER A 54 -9.81 9.57 2.11
C SER A 54 -10.56 10.75 2.71
N GLY A 55 -10.13 11.25 3.88
CA GLY A 55 -10.71 12.42 4.52
C GLY A 55 -10.56 13.68 3.66
N LEU A 56 -9.36 13.90 3.10
CA LEU A 56 -9.12 15.01 2.18
C LEU A 56 -10.00 14.95 0.93
N LEU A 57 -10.19 13.77 0.33
CA LEU A 57 -11.10 13.60 -0.81
C LEU A 57 -12.54 13.95 -0.48
N VAL A 58 -13.03 13.55 0.70
CA VAL A 58 -14.38 13.92 1.16
C VAL A 58 -14.49 15.44 1.34
N VAL A 59 -13.51 16.08 2.00
CA VAL A 59 -13.50 17.54 2.19
C VAL A 59 -13.51 18.27 0.85
N ILE A 60 -12.65 17.87 -0.10
CA ILE A 60 -12.61 18.46 -1.45
C ILE A 60 -13.95 18.25 -2.17
N GLY A 61 -14.52 17.04 -2.13
CA GLY A 61 -15.80 16.76 -2.74
C GLY A 61 -16.93 17.61 -2.15
N LEU A 62 -16.97 17.78 -0.83
CA LEU A 62 -17.95 18.64 -0.15
C LEU A 62 -17.77 20.11 -0.52
N MET A 63 -16.53 20.59 -0.61
CA MET A 63 -16.24 21.95 -1.10
C MET A 63 -16.76 22.12 -2.54
N ILE A 64 -16.41 21.23 -3.46
CA ILE A 64 -16.89 21.35 -4.85
C ILE A 64 -18.43 21.31 -4.90
N ALA A 65 -19.07 20.42 -4.14
CA ALA A 65 -20.53 20.37 -4.05
C ALA A 65 -21.11 21.69 -3.53
N PHE A 66 -20.55 22.25 -2.45
CA PHE A 66 -20.98 23.52 -1.86
C PHE A 66 -20.85 24.68 -2.85
N TYR A 67 -19.78 24.73 -3.65
CA TYR A 67 -19.60 25.76 -4.67
C TYR A 67 -20.74 25.77 -5.70
N TYR A 68 -21.15 24.60 -6.19
CA TYR A 68 -22.26 24.51 -7.15
C TYR A 68 -23.62 24.71 -6.49
N LEU A 69 -23.85 24.13 -5.30
CA LEU A 69 -25.14 24.23 -4.60
C LEU A 69 -25.45 25.64 -4.08
N SER A 70 -24.43 26.43 -3.77
CA SER A 70 -24.58 27.83 -3.35
C SER A 70 -24.86 28.79 -4.51
N GLY A 71 -24.80 28.32 -5.77
CA GLY A 71 -24.97 29.16 -6.95
C GLY A 71 -23.78 30.08 -7.26
N MET A 72 -22.62 29.86 -6.62
CA MET A 72 -21.40 30.65 -6.91
C MET A 72 -20.95 30.51 -8.37
N ASP A 73 -21.21 29.36 -9.01
CA ASP A 73 -20.97 29.11 -10.44
C ASP A 73 -21.75 30.10 -11.33
N ALA A 74 -23.07 30.17 -11.14
CA ALA A 74 -23.93 31.06 -11.90
C ALA A 74 -23.55 32.54 -11.70
N ARG A 75 -23.23 32.92 -10.45
CA ARG A 75 -22.78 34.28 -10.15
C ARG A 75 -21.44 34.62 -10.83
N MET A 76 -20.52 33.66 -10.93
CA MET A 76 -19.25 33.85 -11.65
C MET A 76 -19.44 34.00 -13.16
N ASP A 77 -20.41 33.30 -13.75
CA ASP A 77 -20.74 33.44 -15.17
C ASP A 77 -21.32 34.84 -15.46
N GLU A 78 -22.26 35.30 -14.63
CA GLU A 78 -22.83 36.67 -14.72
C GLU A 78 -21.74 37.75 -14.60
N LEU A 79 -20.75 37.53 -13.72
CA LEU A 79 -19.59 38.41 -13.58
C LEU A 79 -18.72 38.47 -14.83
N GLY A 80 -18.60 37.34 -15.54
CA GLY A 80 -17.89 37.26 -16.82
C GLY A 80 -18.57 38.12 -17.90
N GLU A 81 -19.90 38.04 -17.98
CA GLU A 81 -20.72 38.83 -18.91
C GLU A 81 -20.65 40.33 -18.59
N LYS A 82 -20.86 40.73 -17.33
CA LYS A 82 -20.79 42.13 -16.90
C LYS A 82 -19.43 42.78 -17.16
N ARG A 83 -18.35 42.00 -17.04
CA ARG A 83 -16.99 42.49 -17.31
C ARG A 83 -16.76 42.82 -18.78
N ALA A 84 -17.54 42.26 -19.71
CA ALA A 84 -17.50 42.62 -21.12
C ALA A 84 -18.16 43.97 -21.40
N GLU A 85 -19.10 44.40 -20.55
CA GLU A 85 -19.88 45.64 -20.71
C GLU A 85 -19.20 46.86 -20.07
N GLY A 86 -18.26 46.66 -19.14
CA GLY A 86 -17.54 47.75 -18.51
C GLY A 86 -16.68 47.35 -17.30
N PRO A 87 -16.11 48.34 -16.59
CA PRO A 87 -15.33 48.09 -15.38
C PRO A 87 -16.17 47.40 -14.29
N PRO A 88 -15.67 46.33 -13.64
CA PRO A 88 -16.41 45.62 -12.61
C PRO A 88 -16.60 46.49 -11.37
N ALA A 89 -17.77 46.36 -10.73
CA ALA A 89 -18.05 47.01 -9.45
C ALA A 89 -17.11 46.50 -8.34
N GLU A 90 -16.96 47.26 -7.24
CA GLU A 90 -16.10 46.82 -6.13
C GLU A 90 -16.58 45.52 -5.49
N ALA A 91 -17.90 45.36 -5.30
CA ALA A 91 -18.49 44.12 -4.76
C ALA A 91 -18.20 42.88 -5.64
N ASP A 92 -18.11 43.08 -6.95
CA ASP A 92 -17.78 42.04 -7.92
C ASP A 92 -16.33 41.60 -7.80
N LYS A 93 -15.41 42.54 -7.58
CA LYS A 93 -13.99 42.26 -7.31
C LYS A 93 -13.80 41.50 -6.00
N GLU A 94 -14.54 41.87 -4.95
CA GLU A 94 -14.48 41.18 -3.66
C GLU A 94 -14.97 39.74 -3.76
N PHE A 95 -16.10 39.52 -4.44
CA PHE A 95 -16.61 38.18 -4.69
C PHE A 95 -15.62 37.35 -5.52
N ALA A 96 -15.08 37.91 -6.61
CA ALA A 96 -14.07 37.22 -7.42
C ALA A 96 -12.81 36.87 -6.61
N ARG A 97 -12.38 37.73 -5.69
CA ARG A 97 -11.27 37.44 -4.77
C ARG A 97 -11.61 36.28 -3.82
N LEU A 98 -12.82 36.26 -3.27
CA LEU A 98 -13.28 35.17 -2.40
C LEU A 98 -13.31 33.84 -3.16
N VAL A 99 -13.87 33.81 -4.36
CA VAL A 99 -13.87 32.63 -5.25
C VAL A 99 -12.44 32.20 -5.59
N GLY A 100 -11.54 33.15 -5.86
CA GLY A 100 -10.13 32.88 -6.11
C GLY A 100 -9.43 32.20 -4.93
N VAL A 101 -9.58 32.77 -3.72
CA VAL A 101 -9.04 32.18 -2.47
C VAL A 101 -9.63 30.79 -2.23
N TYR A 102 -10.93 30.63 -2.46
CA TYR A 102 -11.62 29.37 -2.34
C TYR A 102 -10.98 28.27 -3.21
N TRP A 103 -10.75 28.56 -4.50
CA TRP A 103 -10.12 27.61 -5.42
C TRP A 103 -8.64 27.37 -5.10
N ILE A 104 -7.91 28.37 -4.60
CA ILE A 104 -6.54 28.18 -4.09
C ILE A 104 -6.54 27.13 -2.98
N VAL A 105 -7.47 27.20 -2.02
CA VAL A 105 -7.60 26.20 -0.95
C VAL A 105 -7.89 24.81 -1.52
N VAL A 106 -8.82 24.70 -2.47
CA VAL A 106 -9.13 23.41 -3.14
C VAL A 106 -7.90 22.82 -3.82
N ILE A 107 -7.13 23.63 -4.55
CA ILE A 107 -5.90 23.19 -5.24
C ILE A 107 -4.83 22.75 -4.23
N LEU A 108 -4.66 23.48 -3.13
CA LEU A 108 -3.72 23.10 -2.07
C LEU A 108 -4.10 21.77 -1.41
N LEU A 109 -5.39 21.55 -1.15
CA LEU A 109 -5.89 20.28 -0.62
C LEU A 109 -5.65 19.14 -1.63
N LEU A 110 -5.87 19.38 -2.91
CA LEU A 110 -5.60 18.39 -3.96
C LEU A 110 -4.09 18.08 -4.06
N GLY A 111 -3.23 19.09 -3.96
CA GLY A 111 -1.78 18.92 -3.83
C GLY A 111 -1.41 18.05 -2.63
N ALA A 112 -2.03 18.30 -1.47
CA ALA A 112 -1.81 17.49 -0.26
C ALA A 112 -2.22 16.02 -0.48
N VAL A 113 -3.33 15.74 -1.17
CA VAL A 113 -3.73 14.37 -1.54
C VAL A 113 -2.63 13.69 -2.38
N VAL A 114 -2.12 14.38 -3.40
CA VAL A 114 -1.05 13.85 -4.26
C VAL A 114 0.21 13.58 -3.45
N THR A 115 0.63 14.50 -2.58
CA THR A 115 1.80 14.30 -1.70
C THR A 115 1.62 13.08 -0.79
N VAL A 116 0.46 12.93 -0.15
CA VAL A 116 0.16 11.77 0.68
C VAL A 116 0.20 10.48 -0.13
N ALA A 117 -0.35 10.48 -1.35
CA ALA A 117 -0.33 9.33 -2.26
C ALA A 117 1.10 8.94 -2.67
N MET A 118 1.96 9.92 -2.97
CA MET A 118 3.38 9.66 -3.29
C MET A 118 4.12 9.05 -2.10
N ILE A 119 3.90 9.56 -0.89
CA ILE A 119 4.49 9.00 0.34
C ILE A 119 3.99 7.56 0.56
N ASP A 120 2.71 7.28 0.34
CA ASP A 120 2.17 5.92 0.50
C ASP A 120 2.75 4.96 -0.54
N PHE A 121 2.91 5.42 -1.78
CA PHE A 121 3.54 4.63 -2.84
C PHE A 121 5.00 4.28 -2.50
N TRP A 122 5.78 5.27 -2.05
CA TRP A 122 7.17 5.03 -1.63
C TRP A 122 7.23 4.06 -0.46
N ALA A 123 6.45 4.28 0.60
CA ALA A 123 6.42 3.40 1.76
C ALA A 123 6.05 1.97 1.38
N THR A 124 5.06 1.81 0.49
CA THR A 124 4.65 0.49 -0.03
C THR A 124 5.79 -0.18 -0.80
N ARG A 125 6.50 0.57 -1.65
CA ARG A 125 7.63 0.06 -2.42
C ARG A 125 8.78 -0.41 -1.54
N VAL A 126 9.15 0.39 -0.53
CA VAL A 126 10.24 0.05 0.40
C VAL A 126 9.89 -1.21 1.20
N TYR A 127 8.67 -1.30 1.71
CA TYR A 127 8.19 -2.49 2.42
C TYR A 127 8.19 -3.73 1.53
N TRP A 128 7.69 -3.62 0.29
CA TRP A 128 7.67 -4.74 -0.65
C TRP A 128 9.07 -5.25 -0.97
N LEU A 129 10.05 -4.35 -1.14
CA LEU A 129 11.44 -4.74 -1.38
C LEU A 129 12.07 -5.44 -0.18
N ALA A 130 11.79 -4.98 1.04
CA ALA A 130 12.27 -5.64 2.26
C ALA A 130 11.70 -7.06 2.36
N ARG A 131 10.38 -7.20 2.18
CA ARG A 131 9.71 -8.51 2.25
C ARG A 131 10.14 -9.46 1.13
N TYR A 132 10.36 -8.95 -0.07
CA TYR A 132 10.86 -9.73 -1.19
C TYR A 132 12.26 -10.30 -0.92
N ARG A 133 13.15 -9.53 -0.27
CA ARG A 133 14.48 -10.02 0.13
C ARG A 133 14.39 -11.14 1.16
N GLU A 134 13.50 -11.03 2.15
CA GLU A 134 13.26 -12.08 3.14
C GLU A 134 12.79 -13.38 2.49
N ILE A 135 11.76 -13.29 1.63
CA ILE A 135 11.23 -14.47 0.91
C ILE A 135 12.32 -15.13 0.06
N LYS A 136 13.15 -14.33 -0.62
CA LYS A 136 14.26 -14.84 -1.44
C LYS A 136 15.31 -15.54 -0.58
N ASN A 137 15.66 -14.97 0.57
CA ASN A 137 16.61 -15.57 1.50
C ASN A 137 16.08 -16.90 2.04
N ASP A 138 14.80 -16.96 2.45
CA ASP A 138 14.16 -18.20 2.90
C ASP A 138 14.17 -19.29 1.82
N HIS A 139 13.89 -18.92 0.57
CA HIS A 139 13.97 -19.86 -0.55
C HIS A 139 15.39 -20.37 -0.77
N ASN A 140 16.39 -19.49 -0.72
CA ASN A 140 17.79 -19.90 -0.84
C ASN A 140 18.21 -20.84 0.29
N THR A 141 17.78 -20.58 1.53
CA THR A 141 18.07 -21.45 2.67
C THR A 141 17.40 -22.82 2.51
N LYS A 142 16.14 -22.88 2.04
CA LYS A 142 15.46 -24.15 1.74
C LYS A 142 16.18 -24.92 0.65
N LEU A 143 16.56 -24.27 -0.45
CA LEU A 143 17.32 -24.89 -1.54
C LEU A 143 18.68 -25.42 -1.05
N GLN A 144 19.39 -24.67 -0.22
CA GLN A 144 20.66 -25.12 0.37
C GLN A 144 20.47 -26.35 1.26
N ARG A 145 19.40 -26.38 2.07
CA ARG A 145 19.05 -27.53 2.91
C ARG A 145 18.74 -28.76 2.06
N ASP A 146 17.92 -28.61 1.01
CA ASP A 146 17.55 -29.71 0.13
C ASP A 146 18.76 -30.25 -0.64
N LEU A 147 19.65 -29.37 -1.10
CA LEU A 147 20.92 -29.77 -1.70
C LEU A 147 21.84 -30.53 -0.73
N ALA A 148 21.89 -30.12 0.54
CA ALA A 148 22.67 -30.81 1.56
C ALA A 148 22.11 -32.22 1.84
N VAL A 149 20.80 -32.34 1.99
CA VAL A 149 20.10 -33.63 2.16
C VAL A 149 20.35 -34.54 0.96
N TYR A 150 20.22 -34.00 -0.26
CA TYR A 150 20.46 -34.76 -1.49
C TYR A 150 21.92 -35.25 -1.59
N ARG A 151 22.90 -34.41 -1.22
CA ARG A 151 24.31 -34.82 -1.17
C ARG A 151 24.54 -35.94 -0.15
N GLN A 152 23.92 -35.86 1.03
CA GLN A 152 24.03 -36.88 2.07
C GLN A 152 23.41 -38.21 1.64
N GLN A 153 22.22 -38.19 1.02
CA GLN A 153 21.58 -39.39 0.46
C GLN A 153 22.48 -40.06 -0.59
N LYS A 154 23.03 -39.27 -1.52
CA LYS A 154 23.95 -39.78 -2.56
C LYS A 154 25.23 -40.42 -1.97
N LEU A 155 25.75 -39.88 -0.86
CA LEU A 155 26.89 -40.48 -0.16
C LEU A 155 26.51 -41.80 0.52
N ASN A 156 25.35 -41.86 1.18
CA ASN A 156 24.86 -43.10 1.81
C ASN A 156 24.59 -44.22 0.79
N ASP A 157 24.00 -43.89 -0.36
CA ASP A 157 23.74 -44.88 -1.41
C ASP A 157 25.03 -45.49 -1.98
N ARG A 158 26.10 -44.67 -2.10
CA ARG A 158 27.43 -45.17 -2.48
C ARG A 158 28.01 -46.15 -1.46
N VAL A 159 27.87 -45.84 -0.17
CA VAL A 159 28.36 -46.72 0.91
C VAL A 159 27.59 -48.05 0.94
N LYS A 160 26.26 -48.02 0.72
CA LYS A 160 25.44 -49.24 0.68
C LYS A 160 25.79 -50.18 -0.49
N GLY A 161 26.29 -49.62 -1.60
CA GLY A 161 26.76 -50.38 -2.76
C GLY A 161 28.15 -50.99 -2.61
N LEU A 162 28.97 -50.54 -1.66
CA LEU A 162 30.22 -51.21 -1.29
C LEU A 162 29.84 -52.49 -0.51
N LYS A 163 30.01 -53.66 -1.16
CA LYS A 163 29.92 -54.97 -0.46
C LYS A 163 30.71 -54.86 0.84
N LYS A 164 30.10 -55.24 1.97
CA LYS A 164 30.82 -55.41 3.23
C LYS A 164 32.08 -56.23 2.89
N PRO A 165 33.28 -55.81 3.32
CA PRO A 165 34.46 -56.64 3.15
C PRO A 165 34.09 -57.99 3.77
N THR A 166 34.00 -59.02 2.92
CA THR A 166 33.97 -60.39 3.37
C THR A 166 35.27 -60.54 4.13
N ASP A 167 35.15 -60.64 5.44
CA ASP A 167 36.27 -60.84 6.32
C ASP A 167 36.79 -62.26 6.04
N ASP A 168 37.69 -62.37 5.05
CA ASP A 168 38.36 -63.63 4.69
C ASP A 168 39.40 -64.03 5.75
N THR A 169 39.45 -63.35 6.90
CA THR A 169 40.15 -63.85 8.09
C THR A 169 39.32 -64.91 8.80
N THR A 170 39.04 -66.02 8.11
CA THR A 170 38.80 -67.27 8.84
C THR A 170 40.17 -67.66 9.43
N PRO A 171 40.36 -67.73 10.75
CA PRO A 171 41.62 -68.18 11.30
C PRO A 171 41.82 -69.64 10.88
N GLU A 172 42.73 -69.87 9.93
CA GLU A 172 43.24 -71.19 9.64
C GLU A 172 43.97 -71.70 10.89
N GLY A 173 43.43 -72.78 11.47
CA GLY A 173 44.21 -73.71 12.28
C GLY A 173 43.93 -73.69 13.78
N GLU A 174 42.93 -74.44 14.20
CA GLU A 174 43.13 -75.31 15.36
C GLU A 174 43.39 -76.73 14.85
N PRO A 175 44.59 -77.31 15.09
CA PRO A 175 44.88 -78.69 14.73
C PRO A 175 44.11 -79.66 15.63
N PRO A 176 43.79 -80.87 15.13
CA PRO A 176 43.07 -81.87 15.90
C PRO A 176 43.92 -82.34 17.08
N VAL A 177 43.39 -82.20 18.29
CA VAL A 177 43.92 -82.84 19.49
C VAL A 177 43.50 -84.31 19.43
N GLY A 178 44.49 -85.19 19.32
CA GLY A 178 44.32 -86.65 19.40
C GLY A 178 44.15 -87.16 20.82
#